data_AF-A0A428UYP9-F1
#
_entry.id   AF-A0A428UYP9-F1
#
_cell.length_a   1.000
_cell.length_b   1.000
_cell.length_c   1.000
_cell.angle_alpha   90.00
_cell.angle_beta   90.00
_cell.angle_gamma   90.00
#
_symmetry.space_group_name_H-M   'P 1'
#
loop_
_entity.id
_entity.type
_entity.pdbx_description
1 polymer ?
#
loop_
_entity_poly.entity_id
_entity_poly.type
_entity_poly.pdbx_seq_one_letter_code
_entity_poly.pdbx_strand_id
1 'polypeptide(L)'
;MAAPTTLPALLTSLTQSLSSALEVTPKIAAIEHQKDGISLLDVKNELLLSYLQNLVFLILLKLRNSKSDSEKSDEEDSELDESVRSKLVELRLYLERGARPLEEKLRYSIDRFLRTADDAERERKAAEMEQKESGSEDESEEDSEEESETEGISRKPGELSAAPKFGALVGDVATEKSRDGGAPGVYRPPRRERQVMDAPQRRDKDRRAIKSHTMEEFVASELSSAPLAQPSIGTTIVQGGRKMKTDAERKEEAERREYEETNFTRLPKESKKDRAKKAKQTGRSNRMQFGGEEWHNLGEGVDRIDRLTKRKQSGGGVRALLDKSRKRGIDTTDGPRGSGMGPGIGERFNKRVKVLEGGRRDRGKGGR
;
A
#
# COMPACT_ATOMS: atom_id res chain seq x y z
N MET A 1 17.53 -11.53 -36.61
CA MET A 1 17.65 -12.11 -37.96
C MET A 1 16.53 -11.54 -38.80
N ALA A 2 16.82 -11.01 -39.99
CA ALA A 2 15.81 -10.43 -40.87
C ALA A 2 14.87 -11.54 -41.38
N ALA A 3 13.55 -11.31 -41.28
CA ALA A 3 12.56 -12.27 -41.76
C ALA A 3 12.68 -12.41 -43.29
N PRO A 4 12.70 -13.64 -43.84
CA PRO A 4 12.75 -13.84 -45.29
C PRO A 4 11.44 -13.34 -45.93
N THR A 5 11.54 -12.43 -46.90
CA THR A 5 10.39 -11.73 -47.50
C THR A 5 9.82 -12.41 -48.75
N THR A 6 10.41 -13.51 -49.20
CA THR A 6 9.94 -14.24 -50.38
C THR A 6 8.91 -15.29 -49.99
N LEU A 7 7.78 -15.36 -50.73
CA LEU A 7 6.71 -16.35 -50.52
C LEU A 7 7.18 -17.80 -50.33
N PRO A 8 8.11 -18.35 -51.15
CA PRO A 8 8.58 -19.72 -50.94
C PRO A 8 9.32 -19.89 -49.61
N ALA A 9 10.10 -18.90 -49.18
CA ALA A 9 10.82 -18.96 -47.91
C ALA A 9 9.89 -18.84 -46.69
N LEU A 10 8.81 -18.06 -46.82
CA LEU A 10 7.74 -18.00 -45.81
C LEU A 10 6.99 -19.33 -45.70
N LEU A 11 6.70 -19.98 -46.84
CA LEU A 11 6.08 -21.31 -46.84
C LEU A 11 6.98 -22.37 -46.20
N THR A 12 8.29 -22.38 -46.50
CA THR A 12 9.22 -23.31 -45.86
C THR A 12 9.38 -23.05 -44.36
N SER A 13 9.37 -21.77 -43.94
CA SER A 13 9.40 -21.41 -42.52
C SER A 13 8.11 -21.85 -41.80
N LEU A 14 6.96 -21.76 -42.48
CA LEU A 14 5.66 -22.17 -41.95
C LEU A 14 5.56 -23.69 -41.86
N THR A 15 6.06 -24.43 -42.85
CA THR A 15 6.07 -25.90 -42.78
C THR A 15 7.00 -26.40 -41.68
N GLN A 16 8.17 -25.78 -41.50
CA GLN A 16 9.10 -26.10 -40.43
C GLN A 16 8.52 -25.79 -39.03
N SER A 17 7.80 -24.67 -38.89
CA SER A 17 7.15 -24.34 -37.62
C SER A 17 5.97 -25.27 -37.32
N LEU A 18 5.19 -25.66 -38.33
CA LEU A 18 4.11 -26.64 -38.16
C LEU A 18 4.64 -28.04 -37.84
N SER A 19 5.72 -28.50 -38.49
CA SER A 19 6.31 -29.81 -38.18
C SER A 19 6.86 -29.84 -36.75
N SER A 20 7.54 -28.77 -36.32
CA SER A 20 8.02 -28.64 -34.95
C SER A 20 6.86 -28.57 -33.94
N ALA A 21 5.77 -27.87 -34.27
CA ALA A 21 4.58 -27.83 -33.42
C ALA A 21 3.92 -29.20 -33.27
N LEU A 22 3.82 -29.99 -34.36
CA LEU A 22 3.23 -31.34 -34.34
C LEU A 22 4.01 -32.34 -33.47
N GLU A 23 5.32 -32.16 -33.33
CA GLU A 23 6.15 -32.99 -32.43
C GLU A 23 5.96 -32.64 -30.94
N VAL A 24 5.55 -31.39 -30.65
CA VAL A 24 5.42 -30.85 -29.29
C VAL A 24 3.98 -30.96 -28.77
N THR A 25 2.97 -30.87 -29.63
CA THR A 25 1.55 -31.03 -29.25
C THR A 25 1.22 -32.29 -28.46
N PRO A 26 1.71 -33.51 -28.77
CA PRO A 26 1.42 -34.69 -27.95
C PRO A 26 2.06 -34.61 -26.55
N LYS A 27 3.15 -33.83 -26.39
CA LYS A 27 3.82 -33.63 -25.11
C LYS A 27 3.07 -32.64 -24.22
N ILE A 28 2.35 -31.68 -24.82
CA ILE A 28 1.53 -30.70 -24.09
C ILE A 28 0.34 -31.38 -23.39
N ALA A 29 -0.28 -32.38 -24.02
CA ALA A 29 -1.36 -33.15 -23.42
C ALA A 29 -0.92 -33.98 -22.20
N ALA A 30 0.38 -34.22 -22.04
CA ALA A 30 0.97 -34.91 -20.90
C ALA A 30 1.44 -33.96 -19.77
N ILE A 31 1.30 -32.64 -19.96
CA ILE A 31 1.57 -31.65 -18.91
C ILE A 31 0.34 -31.66 -17.99
N GLU A 32 0.33 -32.57 -17.02
CA GLU A 32 -0.61 -32.49 -15.90
C GLU A 32 -0.44 -31.15 -15.17
N HIS A 33 -1.55 -30.57 -14.70
CA HIS A 33 -1.52 -29.39 -13.83
C HIS A 33 -0.55 -29.64 -12.67
N GLN A 34 0.44 -28.75 -12.51
CA GLN A 34 1.39 -28.90 -11.42
C GLN A 34 0.64 -28.76 -10.10
N LYS A 35 0.66 -29.81 -9.27
CA LYS A 35 -0.13 -29.89 -8.02
C LYS A 35 0.14 -28.73 -7.05
N ASP A 36 1.35 -28.16 -7.12
CA ASP A 36 1.82 -27.10 -6.24
C ASP A 36 2.06 -25.75 -6.97
N GLY A 37 1.46 -25.57 -8.15
CA GLY A 37 1.59 -24.35 -8.96
C GLY A 37 0.56 -23.25 -8.65
N ILE A 38 0.87 -22.01 -9.05
CA ILE A 38 -0.10 -20.92 -9.03
C ILE A 38 -1.10 -21.14 -10.17
N SER A 39 -2.30 -21.61 -9.84
CA SER A 39 -3.36 -21.96 -10.81
C SER A 39 -3.71 -20.85 -11.82
N LEU A 40 -3.56 -19.57 -11.43
CA LEU A 40 -3.76 -18.44 -12.34
C LEU A 40 -2.82 -18.47 -13.55
N LEU A 41 -1.57 -18.88 -13.34
CA LEU A 41 -0.54 -18.86 -14.38
C LEU A 41 -0.81 -19.96 -15.42
N ASP A 42 -1.30 -21.12 -14.97
CA ASP A 42 -1.73 -22.21 -15.85
C ASP A 42 -2.93 -21.79 -16.70
N VAL A 43 -3.95 -21.20 -16.10
CA VAL A 43 -5.11 -20.66 -16.83
C VAL A 43 -4.68 -19.60 -17.85
N LYS A 44 -3.72 -18.74 -17.50
CA LYS A 44 -3.17 -17.76 -18.45
C LYS A 44 -2.48 -18.43 -19.63
N ASN A 45 -1.70 -19.48 -19.38
CA ASN A 45 -1.04 -20.25 -20.44
C ASN A 45 -2.06 -20.93 -21.37
N GLU A 46 -3.12 -21.53 -20.80
CA GLU A 46 -4.23 -22.12 -21.55
C GLU A 46 -4.98 -21.08 -22.40
N LEU A 47 -5.27 -19.89 -21.84
CA LEU A 47 -5.91 -18.79 -22.56
C LEU A 47 -5.02 -18.26 -23.70
N LEU A 48 -3.72 -18.12 -23.47
CA LEU A 48 -2.77 -17.71 -24.51
C LEU A 48 -2.65 -18.75 -25.61
N LEU A 49 -2.66 -20.04 -25.28
CA LEU A 49 -2.65 -21.12 -26.26
C LEU A 49 -3.94 -21.09 -27.11
N SER A 50 -5.10 -20.96 -26.47
CA SER A 50 -6.38 -20.81 -27.16
C SER A 50 -6.40 -19.58 -28.07
N TYR A 51 -5.81 -18.47 -27.63
CA TYR A 51 -5.67 -17.24 -28.43
C TYR A 51 -4.80 -17.47 -29.67
N LEU A 52 -3.64 -18.12 -29.52
CA LEU A 52 -2.76 -18.45 -30.64
C LEU A 52 -3.41 -19.43 -31.62
N GLN A 53 -4.16 -20.42 -31.12
CA GLN A 53 -4.89 -21.37 -31.97
C GLN A 53 -5.93 -20.65 -32.84
N ASN A 54 -6.73 -19.76 -32.24
CA ASN A 54 -7.73 -18.98 -32.98
C ASN A 54 -7.09 -17.97 -33.95
N LEU A 55 -5.90 -17.45 -33.62
CA LEU A 55 -5.13 -16.58 -34.52
C LEU A 55 -4.61 -17.36 -35.73
N VAL A 56 -4.01 -18.54 -35.52
CA VAL A 56 -3.58 -19.42 -36.62
C VAL A 56 -4.77 -19.83 -37.48
N PHE A 57 -5.92 -20.13 -36.88
CA PHE A 57 -7.14 -20.44 -37.62
C PHE A 57 -7.61 -19.26 -38.49
N LEU A 58 -7.55 -18.03 -37.97
CA LEU A 58 -7.83 -16.82 -38.75
C LEU A 58 -6.84 -16.65 -39.92
N ILE A 59 -5.55 -16.91 -39.72
CA ILE A 59 -4.55 -16.88 -40.81
C ILE A 59 -4.91 -17.92 -41.88
N LEU A 60 -5.29 -19.13 -41.49
CA LEU A 60 -5.69 -20.18 -42.42
C LEU A 60 -6.96 -19.80 -43.20
N LEU A 61 -7.98 -19.23 -42.55
CA LEU A 61 -9.18 -18.72 -43.23
C LEU A 61 -8.83 -17.64 -44.25
N LYS A 62 -7.99 -16.66 -43.87
CA LYS A 62 -7.56 -15.62 -44.80
C LYS A 62 -6.76 -16.16 -45.98
N LEU A 63 -5.87 -17.13 -45.74
CA LEU A 63 -5.10 -17.78 -46.81
C LEU A 63 -6.00 -18.62 -47.73
N ARG A 64 -7.03 -19.28 -47.18
CA ARG A 64 -8.02 -20.03 -47.96
C ARG A 64 -8.84 -19.10 -48.84
N ASN A 65 -9.41 -18.05 -48.24
CA ASN A 65 -10.24 -17.07 -48.95
C ASN A 65 -9.42 -16.32 -50.02
N SER A 66 -8.12 -16.11 -49.81
CA SER A 66 -7.23 -15.53 -50.83
C SER A 66 -6.93 -16.46 -52.02
N LYS A 67 -7.15 -17.78 -51.88
CA LYS A 67 -6.97 -18.77 -52.96
C LYS A 67 -8.27 -19.07 -53.70
N SER A 68 -9.42 -18.96 -53.03
CA SER A 68 -10.75 -19.16 -53.62
C SER A 68 -11.32 -17.84 -54.11
N ASP A 69 -10.82 -17.35 -55.24
CA ASP A 69 -11.29 -16.14 -55.93
C ASP A 69 -12.65 -16.37 -56.64
N SER A 70 -13.49 -17.25 -56.11
CA SER A 70 -14.72 -17.73 -56.75
C SER A 70 -15.93 -17.38 -55.89
N GLU A 71 -16.73 -16.44 -56.42
CA GLU A 71 -17.93 -15.72 -55.94
C GLU A 71 -19.11 -16.58 -55.40
N LYS A 72 -18.86 -17.73 -54.76
CA LYS A 72 -19.93 -18.69 -54.36
C LYS A 72 -19.86 -19.21 -52.93
N SER A 73 -18.88 -18.82 -52.10
CA SER A 73 -18.78 -19.26 -50.69
C SER A 73 -18.79 -18.13 -49.66
N ASP A 74 -19.19 -16.91 -50.06
CA ASP A 74 -18.98 -15.70 -49.25
C ASP A 74 -19.81 -15.63 -47.96
N GLU A 75 -20.99 -16.24 -47.90
CA GLU A 75 -21.87 -16.14 -46.72
C GLU A 75 -21.37 -17.01 -45.55
N GLU A 76 -21.09 -18.30 -45.77
CA GLU A 76 -20.61 -19.20 -44.71
C GLU A 76 -19.17 -18.86 -44.28
N ASP A 77 -18.29 -18.49 -45.22
CA ASP A 77 -16.91 -18.12 -44.90
C ASP A 77 -16.84 -16.82 -44.11
N SER A 78 -17.75 -15.87 -44.35
CA SER A 78 -17.82 -14.60 -43.62
C SER A 78 -18.39 -14.77 -42.20
N GLU A 79 -19.39 -15.64 -42.01
CA GLU A 79 -19.91 -16.00 -40.69
C GLU A 79 -18.84 -16.68 -39.82
N LEU A 80 -18.07 -17.60 -40.41
CA LEU A 80 -16.95 -18.24 -39.73
C LEU A 80 -15.86 -17.22 -39.36
N ASP A 81 -15.50 -16.33 -40.27
CA ASP A 81 -14.55 -15.24 -40.02
C ASP A 81 -14.98 -14.35 -38.86
N GLU A 82 -16.26 -13.96 -38.82
CA GLU A 82 -16.82 -13.12 -37.76
C GLU A 82 -16.86 -13.85 -36.41
N SER A 83 -17.21 -15.15 -36.43
CA SER A 83 -17.22 -15.97 -35.21
C SER A 83 -15.82 -16.11 -34.59
N VAL A 84 -14.79 -16.24 -35.42
CA VAL A 84 -13.39 -16.34 -34.98
C VAL A 84 -12.90 -15.01 -34.43
N ARG A 85 -13.24 -13.90 -35.09
CA ARG A 85 -12.92 -12.54 -34.62
C ARG A 85 -13.59 -12.26 -33.27
N SER A 86 -14.85 -12.63 -33.11
CA SER A 86 -15.59 -12.48 -31.85
C SER A 86 -14.91 -13.24 -30.71
N LYS A 87 -14.57 -14.53 -30.90
CA LYS A 87 -13.82 -15.33 -29.92
C LYS A 87 -12.44 -14.74 -29.61
N LEU A 88 -11.76 -14.17 -30.60
CA LEU A 88 -10.44 -13.56 -30.42
C LEU A 88 -10.51 -12.25 -29.61
N VAL A 89 -11.57 -11.46 -29.79
CA VAL A 89 -11.89 -10.30 -28.95
C VAL A 89 -12.24 -10.75 -27.53
N GLU A 90 -13.04 -11.80 -27.38
CA GLU A 90 -13.41 -12.37 -26.07
C GLU A 90 -12.17 -12.82 -25.27
N LEU A 91 -11.29 -13.62 -25.90
CA LEU A 91 -10.04 -14.06 -25.28
C LEU A 91 -9.13 -12.88 -24.92
N ARG A 92 -9.10 -11.83 -25.75
CA ARG A 92 -8.37 -10.60 -25.43
C ARG A 92 -8.95 -9.88 -24.22
N LEU A 93 -10.28 -9.82 -24.10
CA LEU A 93 -10.95 -9.26 -22.93
C LEU A 93 -10.62 -10.04 -21.66
N TYR A 94 -10.59 -11.38 -21.71
CA TYR A 94 -10.19 -12.20 -20.57
C TYR A 94 -8.73 -11.96 -20.16
N LEU A 95 -7.81 -11.78 -21.11
CA LEU A 95 -6.42 -11.46 -20.80
C LEU A 95 -6.25 -10.06 -20.20
N GLU A 96 -6.89 -9.05 -20.80
CA GLU A 96 -6.71 -7.65 -20.39
C GLU A 96 -7.46 -7.31 -19.10
N ARG A 97 -8.69 -7.79 -18.94
CA ARG A 97 -9.56 -7.42 -17.83
C ARG A 97 -9.71 -8.52 -16.77
N GLY A 98 -9.43 -9.78 -17.12
CA GLY A 98 -9.42 -10.90 -16.18
C GLY A 98 -8.04 -11.16 -15.59
N ALA A 99 -7.08 -11.58 -16.42
CA ALA A 99 -5.78 -12.04 -15.95
C ALA A 99 -4.90 -10.90 -15.40
N ARG A 100 -4.72 -9.80 -16.13
CA ARG A 100 -3.85 -8.68 -15.71
C ARG A 100 -4.10 -8.14 -14.30
N PRO A 101 -5.35 -7.80 -13.89
CA PRO A 101 -5.58 -7.28 -12.53
C PRO A 101 -5.34 -8.33 -11.44
N LEU A 102 -5.50 -9.62 -11.75
CA LEU A 102 -5.18 -10.70 -10.81
C LEU A 102 -3.66 -10.87 -10.68
N GLU A 103 -2.92 -10.75 -11.78
CA GLU A 103 -1.45 -10.75 -11.76
C GLU A 103 -0.90 -9.57 -10.97
N GLU A 104 -1.49 -8.38 -11.08
CA GLU A 104 -1.07 -7.22 -10.29
C GLU A 104 -1.27 -7.43 -8.79
N LYS A 105 -2.39 -8.06 -8.40
CA LYS A 105 -2.66 -8.42 -6.99
C LYS A 105 -1.72 -9.50 -6.48
N LEU A 106 -1.41 -10.50 -7.30
CA LEU A 106 -0.53 -11.62 -6.96
C LEU A 106 0.94 -11.31 -7.26
N ARG A 107 1.29 -10.15 -7.78
CA ARG A 107 2.67 -9.80 -8.14
C ARG A 107 3.61 -9.98 -6.97
N TYR A 108 3.21 -9.52 -5.79
CA TYR A 108 4.02 -9.67 -4.59
C TYR A 108 4.19 -11.14 -4.19
N SER A 109 3.13 -11.95 -4.28
CA SER A 109 3.24 -13.38 -3.97
C SER A 109 4.09 -14.11 -4.99
N ILE A 110 3.96 -13.79 -6.28
CA ILE A 110 4.77 -14.35 -7.35
C ILE A 110 6.25 -13.97 -7.13
N ASP A 111 6.54 -12.69 -6.90
CA ASP A 111 7.89 -12.22 -6.62
C ASP A 111 8.47 -12.85 -5.35
N ARG A 112 7.65 -13.12 -4.34
CA ARG A 112 8.05 -13.85 -3.13
C ARG A 112 8.38 -15.30 -3.43
N PHE A 113 7.54 -16.01 -4.18
CA PHE A 113 7.77 -17.40 -4.55
C PHE A 113 8.98 -17.57 -5.47
N LEU A 114 9.20 -16.61 -6.39
CA LEU A 114 10.39 -16.56 -7.22
C LEU A 114 11.66 -16.37 -6.39
N ARG A 115 11.64 -15.45 -5.41
CA ARG A 115 12.78 -15.27 -4.50
C ARG A 115 13.06 -16.54 -3.69
N THR A 116 12.04 -17.19 -3.15
CA THR A 116 12.22 -18.44 -2.40
C THR A 116 12.72 -19.58 -3.29
N ALA A 117 12.30 -19.63 -4.56
CA ALA A 117 12.79 -20.60 -5.51
C ALA A 117 14.25 -20.33 -5.89
N ASP A 118 14.61 -19.07 -6.14
CA ASP A 118 15.99 -18.65 -6.41
C ASP A 118 16.92 -18.93 -5.23
N ASP A 119 16.45 -18.69 -4.01
CA ASP A 119 17.22 -18.96 -2.78
C ASP A 119 17.40 -20.47 -2.60
N ALA A 120 16.35 -21.28 -2.79
CA ALA A 120 16.44 -22.73 -2.78
C ALA A 120 17.36 -23.29 -3.88
N GLU A 121 17.37 -22.68 -5.08
CA GLU A 121 18.32 -23.04 -6.13
C GLU A 121 19.77 -22.68 -5.77
N ARG A 122 19.99 -21.53 -5.11
CA ARG A 122 21.33 -21.14 -4.63
C ARG A 122 21.80 -22.08 -3.52
N GLU A 123 20.93 -22.46 -2.60
CA GLU A 123 21.23 -23.44 -1.56
C GLU A 123 21.56 -24.81 -2.18
N ARG A 124 20.81 -25.27 -3.18
CA ARG A 124 21.14 -26.51 -3.91
C ARG A 124 22.49 -26.42 -4.62
N LYS A 125 22.78 -25.30 -5.28
CA LYS A 125 24.07 -25.06 -5.95
C LYS A 125 25.23 -24.96 -4.96
N ALA A 126 25.00 -24.33 -3.79
CA ALA A 126 25.97 -24.25 -2.71
C ALA A 126 26.24 -25.63 -2.09
N ALA A 127 25.20 -26.42 -1.82
CA ALA A 127 25.33 -27.79 -1.35
C ALA A 127 26.04 -28.70 -2.37
N GLU A 128 25.79 -28.51 -3.67
CA GLU A 128 26.50 -29.25 -4.73
C GLU A 128 27.97 -28.81 -4.86
N MET A 129 28.29 -27.56 -4.52
CA MET A 129 29.68 -27.06 -4.45
C MET A 129 30.39 -27.53 -3.18
N GLU A 130 29.72 -27.53 -2.03
CA GLU A 130 30.23 -28.08 -0.76
C GLU A 130 30.41 -29.60 -0.85
N GLN A 131 29.55 -30.34 -1.54
CA GLN A 131 29.75 -31.77 -1.82
C GLN A 131 30.90 -32.03 -2.80
N LYS A 132 31.23 -31.08 -3.68
CA LYS A 132 32.43 -31.14 -4.55
C LYS A 132 33.70 -30.73 -3.82
N GLU A 133 33.64 -29.85 -2.83
CA GLU A 133 34.77 -29.48 -1.95
C GLU A 133 35.02 -30.52 -0.83
N SER A 134 33.98 -31.15 -0.30
CA SER A 134 34.04 -32.23 0.70
C SER A 134 34.41 -33.60 0.12
N GLY A 135 34.73 -33.69 -1.17
CA GLY A 135 35.30 -34.91 -1.78
C GLY A 135 36.79 -35.12 -1.50
N SER A 136 37.37 -34.34 -0.57
CA SER A 136 38.75 -34.41 -0.13
C SER A 136 38.79 -34.24 1.39
N GLU A 137 38.95 -35.35 2.12
CA GLU A 137 39.12 -35.46 3.59
C GLU A 137 37.82 -35.26 4.40
N ASP A 138 37.38 -36.12 5.29
CA ASP A 138 37.82 -37.41 5.84
C ASP A 138 36.60 -38.01 6.57
N GLU A 139 36.57 -39.33 6.72
CA GLU A 139 35.55 -40.07 7.46
C GLU A 139 35.62 -39.74 8.95
N SER A 140 34.49 -39.47 9.60
CA SER A 140 34.27 -39.75 11.03
C SER A 140 32.79 -39.71 11.35
N GLU A 141 32.26 -40.88 11.67
CA GLU A 141 30.99 -41.09 12.38
C GLU A 141 31.10 -40.58 13.82
N GLU A 142 30.05 -39.96 14.37
CA GLU A 142 29.38 -40.49 15.58
C GLU A 142 28.07 -39.75 15.94
N ASP A 143 27.10 -40.60 16.25
CA ASP A 143 25.81 -40.51 16.94
C ASP A 143 25.62 -39.43 18.03
N SER A 144 24.38 -38.91 18.14
CA SER A 144 23.67 -38.65 19.42
C SER A 144 22.35 -37.91 19.19
N GLU A 145 21.24 -38.61 19.44
CA GLU A 145 19.93 -37.99 19.73
C GLU A 145 19.87 -37.48 21.18
N GLU A 146 19.33 -36.28 21.43
CA GLU A 146 18.57 -35.99 22.66
C GLU A 146 17.70 -34.73 22.52
N GLU A 147 16.46 -34.83 23.02
CA GLU A 147 15.48 -33.76 23.17
C GLU A 147 15.93 -32.69 24.20
N SER A 148 15.64 -31.40 23.97
CA SER A 148 15.04 -30.56 25.02
C SER A 148 14.41 -29.27 24.49
N GLU A 149 13.14 -29.14 24.83
CA GLU A 149 12.39 -27.99 25.34
C GLU A 149 12.94 -26.54 25.26
N THR A 150 11.99 -25.65 24.93
CA THR A 150 11.78 -24.27 25.44
C THR A 150 12.63 -23.12 24.88
N GLU A 151 12.08 -22.45 23.86
CA GLU A 151 12.42 -21.05 23.53
C GLU A 151 11.28 -20.13 23.96
N GLY A 152 11.48 -19.46 25.09
CA GLY A 152 10.65 -18.36 25.58
C GLY A 152 11.27 -17.00 25.29
N ILE A 153 10.41 -15.97 25.35
CA ILE A 153 10.67 -14.51 25.43
C ILE A 153 10.76 -13.84 24.04
N SER A 154 9.90 -12.88 23.68
CA SER A 154 9.66 -11.64 24.43
C SER A 154 8.27 -11.01 24.17
N ARG A 155 7.44 -10.91 25.22
CA ARG A 155 6.29 -9.98 25.25
C ARG A 155 6.70 -8.70 25.98
N LYS A 156 6.53 -7.57 25.30
CA LYS A 156 6.80 -6.22 25.83
C LYS A 156 5.91 -5.93 27.05
N PRO A 157 6.43 -5.35 28.15
CA PRO A 157 5.60 -4.91 29.27
C PRO A 157 5.12 -3.49 28.98
N GLY A 158 3.82 -3.29 28.80
CA GLY A 158 3.30 -1.95 28.49
C GLY A 158 1.81 -1.78 28.37
N GLU A 159 0.99 -2.71 28.87
CA GLU A 159 -0.47 -2.58 28.79
C GLU A 159 -1.10 -3.15 30.05
N LEU A 160 -1.11 -2.34 31.11
CA LEU A 160 -1.83 -2.66 32.35
C LEU A 160 -3.30 -2.32 32.14
N SER A 161 -4.11 -3.38 32.05
CA SER A 161 -5.57 -3.35 32.08
C SER A 161 -6.09 -2.52 33.27
N ALA A 162 -7.06 -1.66 33.00
CA ALA A 162 -7.79 -0.85 33.97
C ALA A 162 -8.76 -1.71 34.80
N ALA A 163 -8.23 -2.61 35.61
CA ALA A 163 -8.99 -3.31 36.64
C ALA A 163 -8.89 -2.52 37.97
N PRO A 164 -10.02 -2.29 38.69
CA PRO A 164 -9.97 -1.60 39.98
C PRO A 164 -9.26 -2.47 41.02
N LYS A 165 -8.30 -1.87 41.74
CA LYS A 165 -7.61 -2.51 42.86
C LYS A 165 -8.54 -2.53 44.07
N PHE A 166 -9.01 -3.71 44.48
CA PHE A 166 -9.90 -3.90 45.62
C PHE A 166 -9.29 -3.54 47.00
N GLY A 167 -7.97 -3.33 47.07
CA GLY A 167 -7.29 -2.91 48.32
C GLY A 167 -7.53 -1.46 48.74
N ALA A 168 -8.10 -0.61 47.88
CA ALA A 168 -8.43 0.78 48.21
C ALA A 168 -9.88 0.96 48.74
N LEU A 169 -10.64 -0.13 48.86
CA LEU A 169 -12.02 -0.12 49.37
C LEU A 169 -12.11 -0.26 50.89
N VAL A 170 -11.00 -0.50 51.59
CA VAL A 170 -10.94 -0.38 53.04
C VAL A 170 -10.59 1.07 53.36
N GLY A 171 -11.63 1.87 53.55
CA GLY A 171 -11.48 3.23 54.07
C GLY A 171 -10.98 3.14 55.51
N ASP A 172 -9.70 3.48 55.73
CA ASP A 172 -9.22 3.82 57.06
C ASP A 172 -10.05 5.01 57.55
N VAL A 173 -10.94 4.76 58.50
CA VAL A 173 -11.60 5.81 59.27
C VAL A 173 -10.55 6.38 60.21
N ALA A 174 -9.64 7.18 59.64
CA ALA A 174 -8.79 8.06 60.41
C ALA A 174 -9.70 9.11 61.04
N THR A 175 -9.98 8.93 62.32
CA THR A 175 -10.65 9.91 63.17
C THR A 175 -9.74 11.12 63.34
N GLU A 176 -9.81 12.08 62.41
CA GLU A 176 -9.32 13.42 62.69
C GLU A 176 -10.24 14.08 63.71
N LYS A 177 -9.64 14.49 64.83
CA LYS A 177 -10.30 15.31 65.85
C LYS A 177 -10.61 16.69 65.26
N SER A 178 -11.87 16.91 64.89
CA SER A 178 -12.38 18.26 64.67
C SER A 178 -12.47 18.99 66.01
N ARG A 179 -11.72 20.10 66.12
CA ARG A 179 -12.00 21.17 67.07
C ARG A 179 -13.19 21.97 66.51
N ASP A 180 -14.38 21.82 67.10
CA ASP A 180 -15.26 22.95 67.42
C ASP A 180 -16.56 22.51 68.12
N GLY A 181 -16.92 23.25 69.17
CA GLY A 181 -18.01 22.96 70.10
C GLY A 181 -19.42 23.22 69.56
N GLY A 182 -20.19 22.15 69.39
CA GLY A 182 -21.64 22.18 69.22
C GLY A 182 -22.31 21.12 70.10
N ALA A 183 -23.52 21.43 70.60
CA ALA A 183 -24.27 20.58 71.52
C ALA A 183 -24.55 19.17 70.96
N PRO A 184 -24.53 18.12 71.81
CA PRO A 184 -24.73 16.74 71.37
C PRO A 184 -26.19 16.50 70.94
N GLY A 185 -26.40 15.89 69.76
CA GLY A 185 -27.70 15.34 69.35
C GLY A 185 -28.22 15.75 67.96
N VAL A 186 -27.60 16.71 67.28
CA VAL A 186 -28.01 17.11 65.91
C VAL A 186 -27.07 16.48 64.88
N TYR A 187 -27.58 15.57 64.07
CA TYR A 187 -26.83 14.97 62.97
C TYR A 187 -26.43 16.06 61.96
N ARG A 188 -25.12 16.31 61.84
CA ARG A 188 -24.55 17.16 60.79
C ARG A 188 -24.00 16.28 59.67
N PRO A 189 -24.56 16.37 58.45
CA PRO A 189 -24.01 15.68 57.29
C PRO A 189 -22.54 16.05 57.08
N PRO A 190 -21.68 15.10 56.71
CA PRO A 190 -20.26 15.36 56.47
C PRO A 190 -20.10 16.36 55.33
N ARG A 191 -19.46 17.49 55.62
CA ARG A 191 -19.04 18.47 54.61
C ARG A 191 -17.87 17.89 53.83
N ARG A 192 -18.15 17.16 52.75
CA ARG A 192 -17.12 16.77 51.77
C ARG A 192 -16.82 17.96 50.87
N GLU A 193 -15.56 18.35 50.78
CA GLU A 193 -15.11 19.28 49.75
C GLU A 193 -15.43 18.70 48.37
N ARG A 194 -15.81 19.57 47.42
CA ARG A 194 -16.13 19.12 46.07
C ARG A 194 -14.86 18.52 45.47
N GLN A 195 -14.87 17.21 45.23
CA GLN A 195 -13.85 16.58 44.41
C GLN A 195 -13.96 17.17 43.01
N VAL A 196 -12.99 18.01 42.65
CA VAL A 196 -12.81 18.47 41.29
C VAL A 196 -12.33 17.24 40.52
N MET A 197 -13.21 16.68 39.68
CA MET A 197 -12.79 15.70 38.70
C MET A 197 -11.66 16.32 37.88
N ASP A 198 -10.58 15.58 37.65
CA ASP A 198 -9.56 15.95 36.67
C ASP A 198 -10.25 16.06 35.32
N ALA A 199 -10.74 17.27 35.00
CA ALA A 199 -11.16 17.59 33.65
C ALA A 199 -9.98 17.23 32.76
N PRO A 200 -10.18 16.48 31.66
CA PRO A 200 -9.08 16.03 30.83
C PRO A 200 -8.24 17.26 30.54
N GLN A 201 -7.02 17.26 31.08
CA GLN A 201 -6.10 18.37 30.92
C GLN A 201 -6.14 18.68 29.44
N ARG A 202 -6.65 19.87 29.09
CA ARG A 202 -6.66 20.33 27.71
C ARG A 202 -5.20 20.49 27.37
N ARG A 203 -4.53 19.39 27.02
CA ARG A 203 -3.40 19.42 26.11
C ARG A 203 -3.99 20.19 24.96
N ASP A 204 -3.61 21.46 24.85
CA ASP A 204 -3.81 22.23 23.64
C ASP A 204 -3.41 21.28 22.55
N LYS A 205 -4.41 20.71 21.86
CA LYS A 205 -4.20 19.77 20.77
C LYS A 205 -3.36 20.60 19.83
N ASP A 206 -2.03 20.37 19.84
CA ASP A 206 -1.05 21.12 19.08
C ASP A 206 -1.70 21.39 17.75
N ARG A 207 -2.04 22.67 17.48
CA ARG A 207 -2.95 23.05 16.40
C ARG A 207 -2.42 22.40 15.15
N ARG A 208 -3.01 21.24 14.79
CA ARG A 208 -2.46 20.40 13.74
C ARG A 208 -2.45 21.30 12.54
N ALA A 209 -1.27 21.46 11.94
CA ALA A 209 -1.11 22.33 10.79
C ALA A 209 -2.25 21.99 9.82
N ILE A 210 -3.07 22.99 9.52
CA ILE A 210 -4.30 22.82 8.76
C ILE A 210 -3.90 22.16 7.44
N LYS A 211 -4.27 20.89 7.29
CA LYS A 211 -3.99 20.09 6.10
C LYS A 211 -4.66 20.76 4.90
N SER A 212 -3.98 20.75 3.76
CA SER A 212 -4.60 21.19 2.51
C SER A 212 -5.60 20.14 2.05
N HIS A 213 -6.84 20.57 1.81
CA HIS A 213 -7.93 19.70 1.39
C HIS A 213 -7.62 18.89 0.13
N THR A 214 -7.04 19.53 -0.89
CA THR A 214 -6.68 18.91 -2.17
C THR A 214 -5.61 17.81 -2.04
N MET A 215 -4.59 18.00 -1.18
CA MET A 215 -3.62 16.93 -0.94
C MET A 215 -4.25 15.76 -0.16
N GLU A 216 -5.20 16.04 0.73
CA GLU A 216 -5.90 14.97 1.46
C GLU A 216 -6.80 14.16 0.52
N GLU A 217 -7.48 14.84 -0.40
CA GLU A 217 -8.24 14.19 -1.47
C GLU A 217 -7.34 13.32 -2.35
N PHE A 218 -6.25 13.87 -2.89
CA PHE A 218 -5.28 13.12 -3.70
C PHE A 218 -4.69 11.91 -2.96
N VAL A 219 -4.34 12.08 -1.68
CA VAL A 219 -3.85 10.96 -0.87
C VAL A 219 -4.93 9.91 -0.67
N ALA A 220 -6.19 10.31 -0.45
CA ALA A 220 -7.29 9.41 -0.18
C ALA A 220 -7.80 8.68 -1.43
N SER A 221 -7.81 9.32 -2.60
CA SER A 221 -8.35 8.77 -3.85
C SER A 221 -7.30 8.08 -4.72
N GLU A 222 -6.09 8.66 -4.84
CA GLU A 222 -5.10 8.21 -5.81
C GLU A 222 -3.95 7.42 -5.17
N LEU A 223 -3.43 7.86 -4.02
CA LEU A 223 -2.30 7.19 -3.37
C LEU A 223 -2.71 6.04 -2.44
N SER A 224 -3.86 6.18 -1.79
CA SER A 224 -4.37 5.21 -0.83
C SER A 224 -5.16 4.13 -1.56
N SER A 225 -4.76 2.87 -1.38
CA SER A 225 -5.53 1.71 -1.84
C SER A 225 -6.71 1.36 -0.92
N ALA A 226 -6.91 2.11 0.17
CA ALA A 226 -8.02 1.89 1.08
C ALA A 226 -9.34 2.36 0.45
N PRO A 227 -10.42 1.55 0.50
CA PRO A 227 -11.71 1.94 -0.06
C PRO A 227 -12.30 3.12 0.71
N LEU A 228 -12.80 4.12 -0.03
CA LEU A 228 -13.52 5.26 0.55
C LEU A 228 -15.00 4.92 0.70
N ALA A 229 -15.55 5.19 1.90
CA ALA A 229 -16.97 4.99 2.17
C ALA A 229 -17.80 6.06 1.46
N GLN A 230 -18.32 5.72 0.28
CA GLN A 230 -19.24 6.57 -0.46
C GLN A 230 -20.67 6.41 0.08
N PRO A 231 -21.42 7.51 0.24
CA PRO A 231 -22.82 7.44 0.67
C PRO A 231 -23.71 6.90 -0.45
N SER A 232 -24.88 6.36 -0.07
CA SER A 232 -25.92 6.07 -1.06
C SER A 232 -26.41 7.36 -1.73
N ILE A 233 -26.64 7.29 -3.05
CA ILE A 233 -26.92 8.44 -3.94
C ILE A 233 -28.04 9.35 -3.42
N GLY A 234 -29.08 8.78 -2.81
CA GLY A 234 -30.22 9.54 -2.30
C GLY A 234 -29.98 10.27 -0.96
N THR A 235 -28.94 9.89 -0.21
CA THR A 235 -28.73 10.41 1.16
C THR A 235 -28.05 11.79 1.19
N THR A 236 -27.46 12.19 0.07
CA THR A 236 -26.74 13.47 -0.08
C THR A 236 -27.67 14.61 -0.50
N ILE A 237 -28.88 14.32 -0.97
CA ILE A 237 -29.84 15.32 -1.44
C ILE A 237 -30.53 16.00 -0.24
N VAL A 238 -30.51 17.33 -0.21
CA VAL A 238 -31.12 18.17 0.83
C VAL A 238 -32.21 19.05 0.23
N GLN A 239 -33.28 19.30 1.01
CA GLN A 239 -34.38 20.19 0.62
C GLN A 239 -34.98 19.84 -0.76
N GLY A 240 -35.18 18.54 -1.03
CA GLY A 240 -35.81 18.08 -2.27
C GLY A 240 -35.03 18.42 -3.54
N GLY A 241 -33.70 18.46 -3.48
CA GLY A 241 -32.85 18.69 -4.66
C GLY A 241 -32.31 20.11 -4.79
N ARG A 242 -32.68 21.04 -3.89
CA ARG A 242 -32.14 22.41 -3.91
C ARG A 242 -30.66 22.48 -3.58
N LYS A 243 -30.17 21.52 -2.78
CA LYS A 243 -28.78 21.47 -2.33
C LYS A 243 -28.34 20.01 -2.20
N MET A 244 -27.08 19.73 -2.53
CA MET A 244 -26.40 18.48 -2.22
C MET A 244 -25.51 18.67 -0.98
N LYS A 245 -25.28 17.65 -0.15
CA LYS A 245 -24.30 17.74 0.96
C LYS A 245 -22.90 17.49 0.42
N THR A 246 -21.95 18.33 0.79
CA THR A 246 -20.53 18.05 0.55
C THR A 246 -19.99 17.07 1.56
N ASP A 247 -18.82 16.50 1.26
CA ASP A 247 -18.15 15.56 2.15
C ASP A 247 -17.82 16.18 3.52
N ALA A 248 -17.48 17.47 3.55
CA ALA A 248 -17.23 18.21 4.79
C ALA A 248 -18.52 18.39 5.62
N GLU A 249 -19.63 18.78 4.98
CA GLU A 249 -20.93 18.92 5.66
C GLU A 249 -21.45 17.57 6.17
N ARG A 250 -21.20 16.48 5.44
CA ARG A 250 -21.56 15.12 5.85
C ARG A 250 -20.80 14.67 7.10
N LYS A 251 -19.50 14.99 7.18
CA LYS A 251 -18.69 14.70 8.37
C LYS A 251 -19.18 15.50 9.58
N GLU A 252 -19.50 16.78 9.43
CA GLU A 252 -20.05 17.62 10.51
C GLU A 252 -21.40 17.08 11.03
N GLU A 253 -22.27 16.60 10.14
CA GLU A 253 -23.54 15.97 10.53
C GLU A 253 -23.34 14.61 11.21
N ALA A 254 -22.40 13.79 10.73
CA ALA A 254 -22.02 12.53 11.38
C ALA A 254 -21.49 12.79 12.79
N GLU A 255 -20.60 13.77 12.97
CA GLU A 255 -20.09 14.17 14.30
C GLU A 255 -21.21 14.66 15.22
N ARG A 256 -22.17 15.45 14.70
CA ARG A 256 -23.35 15.87 15.47
C ARG A 256 -24.19 14.66 15.88
N ARG A 257 -24.43 13.72 14.97
CA ARG A 257 -25.20 12.52 15.23
C ARG A 257 -24.53 11.61 16.24
N GLU A 258 -23.23 11.38 16.11
CA GLU A 258 -22.42 10.64 17.08
C GLU A 258 -22.49 11.28 18.46
N TYR A 259 -22.45 12.61 18.56
CA TYR A 259 -22.65 13.31 19.83
C TYR A 259 -24.06 13.09 20.40
N GLU A 260 -25.10 13.19 19.57
CA GLU A 260 -26.49 12.97 20.00
C GLU A 260 -26.72 11.52 20.45
N GLU A 261 -26.09 10.54 19.79
CA GLU A 261 -26.16 9.11 20.11
C GLU A 261 -25.34 8.76 21.36
N THR A 262 -24.15 9.34 21.55
CA THR A 262 -23.31 9.10 22.74
C THR A 262 -23.88 9.73 24.00
N ASN A 263 -24.42 10.94 23.90
CA ASN A 263 -24.96 11.67 25.05
C ASN A 263 -26.48 11.51 25.20
N PHE A 264 -27.14 10.83 24.26
CA PHE A 264 -28.60 10.62 24.21
C PHE A 264 -29.42 11.91 24.35
N THR A 265 -28.86 13.05 23.95
CA THR A 265 -29.50 14.38 24.01
C THR A 265 -29.44 15.06 22.65
N ARG A 266 -30.58 15.55 22.15
CA ARG A 266 -30.63 16.29 20.88
C ARG A 266 -30.04 17.69 21.03
N LEU A 267 -29.17 18.10 20.10
CA LEU A 267 -28.74 19.49 20.07
C LEU A 267 -29.87 20.40 19.59
N PRO A 268 -29.97 21.62 20.13
CA PRO A 268 -30.87 22.62 19.56
C PRO A 268 -30.51 22.91 18.10
N LYS A 269 -31.49 23.40 17.34
CA LYS A 269 -31.23 23.89 15.98
C LYS A 269 -30.23 25.05 16.04
N GLU A 270 -29.46 25.23 14.96
CA GLU A 270 -28.44 26.29 14.87
C GLU A 270 -29.02 27.64 15.31
N SER A 271 -28.31 28.34 16.20
CA SER A 271 -28.74 29.67 16.66
C SER A 271 -28.73 30.66 15.50
N LYS A 272 -29.54 31.73 15.60
CA LYS A 272 -29.49 32.85 14.65
C LYS A 272 -28.08 33.42 14.50
N LYS A 273 -27.29 33.41 15.58
CA LYS A 273 -25.88 33.83 15.58
C LYS A 273 -25.01 32.88 14.76
N ASP A 274 -25.19 31.57 14.93
CA ASP A 274 -24.39 30.55 14.24
C ASP A 274 -24.73 30.51 12.74
N ARG A 275 -26.02 30.61 12.41
CA ARG A 275 -26.49 30.73 11.04
C ARG A 275 -25.94 31.98 10.35
N ALA A 276 -25.92 33.13 11.03
CA ALA A 276 -25.32 34.35 10.50
C ALA A 276 -23.80 34.22 10.32
N LYS A 277 -23.12 33.52 11.23
CA LYS A 277 -21.67 33.24 11.11
C LYS A 277 -21.39 32.31 9.92
N LYS A 278 -22.15 31.24 9.75
CA LYS A 278 -22.06 30.31 8.62
C LYS A 278 -22.31 31.02 7.30
N ALA A 279 -23.36 31.84 7.23
CA ALA A 279 -23.66 32.66 6.04
C ALA A 279 -22.55 33.68 5.72
N LYS A 280 -21.94 34.31 6.74
CA LYS A 280 -20.79 35.19 6.56
C LYS A 280 -19.54 34.43 6.09
N GLN A 281 -19.33 33.21 6.59
CA GLN A 281 -18.21 32.38 6.19
C GLN A 281 -18.36 31.92 4.74
N THR A 282 -19.54 31.44 4.35
CA THR A 282 -19.83 31.07 2.96
C THR A 282 -19.78 32.27 2.03
N GLY A 283 -20.26 33.44 2.47
CA GLY A 283 -20.23 34.68 1.66
C GLY A 283 -18.85 35.35 1.55
N ARG A 284 -17.93 35.10 2.50
CA ARG A 284 -16.53 35.57 2.43
C ARG A 284 -15.62 34.57 1.76
N SER A 285 -15.98 33.28 1.76
CA SER A 285 -15.23 32.27 1.05
C SER A 285 -15.62 32.32 -0.43
N ASN A 286 -14.64 32.41 -1.33
CA ASN A 286 -14.84 32.10 -2.75
C ASN A 286 -14.97 30.58 -2.98
N ARG A 287 -15.61 29.85 -2.05
CA ARG A 287 -15.89 28.42 -2.19
C ARG A 287 -17.21 28.29 -2.93
N MET A 288 -17.17 27.61 -4.06
CA MET A 288 -18.36 27.30 -4.85
C MET A 288 -18.72 25.84 -4.61
N GLN A 289 -20.01 25.57 -4.47
CA GLN A 289 -20.51 24.21 -4.34
C GLN A 289 -21.24 23.85 -5.62
N PHE A 290 -20.82 22.77 -6.28
CA PHE A 290 -21.42 22.30 -7.51
C PHE A 290 -21.47 20.78 -7.51
N GLY A 291 -22.62 20.19 -7.81
CA GLY A 291 -22.76 18.73 -7.91
C GLY A 291 -22.57 17.94 -6.60
N GLY A 292 -22.43 18.61 -5.45
CA GLY A 292 -22.04 17.96 -4.19
C GLY A 292 -20.54 18.01 -3.90
N GLU A 293 -19.74 18.51 -4.84
CA GLU A 293 -18.30 18.75 -4.69
C GLU A 293 -18.03 20.21 -4.32
N GLU A 294 -16.90 20.44 -3.65
CA GLU A 294 -16.45 21.76 -3.21
C GLU A 294 -15.36 22.28 -4.14
N TRP A 295 -15.69 23.30 -4.92
CA TRP A 295 -14.75 23.99 -5.78
C TRP A 295 -14.08 25.11 -5.00
N HIS A 296 -12.76 25.01 -4.87
CA HIS A 296 -11.93 25.98 -4.18
C HIS A 296 -11.24 26.91 -5.18
N ASN A 297 -11.05 28.18 -4.79
CA ASN A 297 -10.18 29.08 -5.51
C ASN A 297 -8.70 28.62 -5.37
N LEU A 298 -7.97 28.60 -6.48
CA LEU A 298 -6.58 28.13 -6.54
C LEU A 298 -5.60 29.03 -5.77
N GLY A 299 -5.94 30.28 -5.46
CA GLY A 299 -5.01 31.22 -4.82
C GLY A 299 -4.44 30.76 -3.46
N GLU A 300 -5.29 30.60 -2.45
CA GLU A 300 -4.81 30.31 -1.08
C GLU A 300 -4.48 28.83 -0.84
N GLY A 301 -5.09 27.93 -1.63
CA GLY A 301 -4.86 26.50 -1.54
C GLY A 301 -3.47 26.12 -2.04
N VAL A 302 -3.05 26.67 -3.18
CA VAL A 302 -1.79 26.33 -3.85
C VAL A 302 -0.58 26.82 -3.06
N ASP A 303 -0.60 28.03 -2.52
CA ASP A 303 0.47 28.54 -1.66
C ASP A 303 0.70 27.66 -0.43
N ARG A 304 -0.37 27.04 0.10
CA ARG A 304 -0.28 26.13 1.23
C ARG A 304 0.30 24.78 0.84
N ILE A 305 -0.09 24.26 -0.33
CA ILE A 305 0.51 23.06 -0.89
C ILE A 305 2.01 23.30 -1.06
N ASP A 306 2.39 24.41 -1.69
CA ASP A 306 3.80 24.77 -1.87
C ASP A 306 4.55 24.89 -0.53
N ARG A 307 3.96 25.50 0.49
CA ARG A 307 4.59 25.53 1.84
C ARG A 307 4.70 24.16 2.51
N LEU A 308 3.75 23.25 2.27
CA LEU A 308 3.74 21.91 2.84
C LEU A 308 4.68 20.95 2.09
N THR A 309 4.78 21.10 0.76
CA THR A 309 5.65 20.30 -0.12
C THR A 309 7.08 20.82 -0.14
N LYS A 310 7.28 22.12 0.11
CA LYS A 310 8.60 22.70 0.37
C LYS A 310 9.23 21.96 1.53
N ARG A 311 10.23 21.14 1.18
CA ARG A 311 11.04 20.33 2.09
C ARG A 311 11.32 21.14 3.36
N LYS A 312 10.86 20.65 4.51
CA LYS A 312 11.25 21.14 5.83
C LYS A 312 12.78 21.19 5.86
N GLN A 313 13.34 22.38 5.71
CA GLN A 313 14.75 22.65 5.95
C GLN A 313 14.92 22.50 7.46
N SER A 314 15.11 21.26 7.92
CA SER A 314 15.63 21.01 9.25
C SER A 314 16.95 21.77 9.31
N GLY A 315 17.05 22.70 10.27
CA GLY A 315 17.99 23.82 10.27
C GLY A 315 19.41 23.49 9.82
N GLY A 316 20.04 24.45 9.15
CA GLY A 316 21.41 24.32 8.66
C GLY A 316 22.37 23.93 9.79
N GLY A 317 22.98 22.76 9.67
CA GLY A 317 23.93 22.24 10.64
C GLY A 317 24.36 20.81 10.32
N VAL A 318 25.43 20.36 10.97
CA VAL A 318 26.01 19.02 10.78
C VAL A 318 24.99 17.90 11.04
N ARG A 319 24.06 18.11 11.97
CA ARG A 319 22.94 17.19 12.24
C ARG A 319 22.00 17.05 11.05
N ALA A 320 21.62 18.15 10.40
CA ALA A 320 20.78 18.11 9.21
C ALA A 320 21.51 17.49 8.00
N LEU A 321 22.83 17.68 7.89
CA LEU A 321 23.66 17.00 6.88
C LEU A 321 23.73 15.48 7.15
N LEU A 322 23.91 15.07 8.41
CA LEU A 322 23.93 13.67 8.81
C LEU A 322 22.56 13.01 8.59
N ASP A 323 21.47 13.67 8.96
CA ASP A 323 20.11 13.19 8.71
C ASP A 323 19.80 13.11 7.21
N LYS A 324 20.29 14.06 6.42
CA LYS A 324 20.17 14.03 4.95
C LYS A 324 21.01 12.92 4.33
N SER A 325 22.18 12.61 4.88
CA SER A 325 23.02 11.49 4.47
C SER A 325 22.39 10.14 4.86
N ARG A 326 21.78 10.03 6.05
CA ARG A 326 21.11 8.81 6.51
C ARG A 326 19.81 8.55 5.74
N LYS A 327 19.08 9.60 5.37
CA LYS A 327 17.89 9.51 4.50
C LYS A 327 18.24 9.19 3.04
N ARG A 328 19.46 9.48 2.60
CA ARG A 328 20.03 9.08 1.31
C ARG A 328 20.89 7.82 1.50
N GLY A 329 20.27 6.78 2.03
CA GLY A 329 20.92 5.49 2.25
C GLY A 329 21.53 4.90 0.98
N ILE A 330 22.40 3.91 1.18
CA ILE A 330 23.27 3.30 0.17
C ILE A 330 22.51 2.65 -0.99
N ASP A 331 21.25 2.26 -0.79
CA ASP A 331 20.45 1.50 -1.77
C ASP A 331 19.45 2.34 -2.57
N THR A 332 19.51 3.68 -2.51
CA THR A 332 18.69 4.49 -3.42
C THR A 332 19.27 4.40 -4.83
N THR A 333 18.58 3.68 -5.71
CA THR A 333 18.84 3.46 -7.15
C THR A 333 18.97 4.73 -8.00
N ASP A 334 18.84 5.91 -7.41
CA ASP A 334 19.10 7.18 -8.05
C ASP A 334 20.34 7.81 -7.41
N GLY A 335 21.51 7.28 -7.80
CA GLY A 335 22.79 7.95 -7.61
C GLY A 335 22.78 9.33 -8.28
N PRO A 336 23.76 10.20 -8.00
CA PRO A 336 23.79 11.55 -8.57
C PRO A 336 23.88 11.48 -10.10
N ARG A 337 22.73 11.58 -10.77
CA ARG A 337 22.63 11.81 -12.22
C ARG A 337 23.28 13.16 -12.51
N GLY A 338 24.49 13.16 -13.06
CA GLY A 338 25.06 14.39 -13.63
C GLY A 338 26.57 14.59 -13.53
N SER A 339 27.33 13.70 -12.88
CA SER A 339 28.80 13.75 -12.98
C SER A 339 29.35 12.34 -12.89
N GLY A 340 29.97 11.87 -13.97
CA GLY A 340 30.54 10.53 -14.13
C GLY A 340 31.77 10.28 -13.25
N MET A 341 31.67 10.58 -11.96
CA MET A 341 32.67 10.28 -10.95
C MET A 341 31.96 10.00 -9.62
N GLY A 342 31.16 8.93 -9.60
CA GLY A 342 30.64 8.37 -8.35
C GLY A 342 31.78 7.64 -7.63
N PRO A 343 31.98 7.83 -6.32
CA PRO A 343 33.01 7.12 -5.59
C PRO A 343 32.66 5.63 -5.59
N GLY A 344 33.37 4.86 -6.42
CA GLY A 344 33.26 3.42 -6.50
C GLY A 344 33.46 2.80 -5.11
N ILE A 345 32.88 1.61 -4.91
CA ILE A 345 32.93 0.85 -3.66
C ILE A 345 34.36 0.80 -3.04
N GLY A 346 35.42 0.78 -3.85
CA GLY A 346 36.81 0.82 -3.40
C GLY A 346 37.34 2.17 -2.90
N GLU A 347 36.84 3.32 -3.37
CA GLU A 347 37.32 4.63 -2.91
C GLU A 347 36.98 4.90 -1.43
N ARG A 348 35.89 4.31 -0.95
CA ARG A 348 35.44 4.46 0.44
C ARG A 348 36.34 3.69 1.39
N PHE A 349 36.76 2.49 0.99
CA PHE A 349 37.77 1.72 1.70
C PHE A 349 39.08 2.51 1.75
N ASN A 350 39.54 3.02 0.62
CA ASN A 350 40.77 3.82 0.56
C ASN A 350 40.69 5.11 1.39
N LYS A 351 39.54 5.79 1.43
CA LYS A 351 39.31 6.95 2.31
C LYS A 351 39.32 6.56 3.79
N ARG A 352 38.74 5.41 4.16
CA ARG A 352 38.75 4.90 5.54
C ARG A 352 40.15 4.50 5.96
N VAL A 353 40.89 3.79 5.11
CA VAL A 353 42.31 3.44 5.31
C VAL A 353 43.13 4.72 5.51
N LYS A 354 42.98 5.71 4.63
CA LYS A 354 43.69 7.00 4.74
C LYS A 354 43.38 7.77 6.02
N VAL A 355 42.14 7.73 6.51
CA VAL A 355 41.76 8.37 7.79
C VAL A 355 42.33 7.60 8.98
N LEU A 356 42.40 6.27 8.88
CA LEU A 356 42.95 5.40 9.91
C LEU A 356 44.47 5.55 10.00
N GLU A 357 45.15 5.64 8.86
CA GLU A 357 46.58 5.99 8.74
C GLU A 357 46.87 7.43 9.17
N GLY A 358 45.95 8.35 8.90
CA GLY A 358 46.13 9.78 9.16
C GLY A 358 46.18 10.18 10.64
N GLY A 359 45.81 9.26 11.56
CA GLY A 359 45.80 9.49 13.00
C GLY A 359 44.85 10.61 13.47
N ARG A 360 44.53 10.65 14.77
CA ARG A 360 43.77 11.78 15.34
C ARG A 360 44.68 13.00 15.40
N ARG A 361 44.46 13.97 14.50
CA ARG A 361 45.26 15.21 14.42
C ARG A 361 45.01 16.22 15.55
N ASP A 362 43.97 16.04 16.36
CA ASP A 362 43.68 16.94 17.47
C ASP A 362 43.28 16.14 18.72
N ARG A 363 44.12 16.19 19.75
CA ARG A 363 43.70 15.91 21.12
C ARG A 363 43.10 17.22 21.62
N GLY A 364 41.78 17.27 21.68
CA GLY A 364 41.04 18.48 22.04
C GLY A 364 41.70 19.24 23.18
N LYS A 365 41.89 20.56 22.99
CA LYS A 365 42.30 21.48 24.05
C LYS A 365 41.44 21.20 25.28
N GLY A 366 42.06 20.62 26.30
CA GLY A 366 41.50 20.58 27.64
C GLY A 366 41.42 22.01 28.16
N GLY A 367 40.28 22.64 27.96
CA GLY A 367 39.91 23.87 28.65
C GLY A 367 39.63 23.51 30.11
N ARG A 368 40.46 24.04 31.00
CA ARG A 368 40.11 24.26 32.41
C ARG A 368 39.03 25.32 32.52
#